data_AF-A0A0K0F5X3-F1
#
_entry.id   AF-A0A0K0F5X3-F1
#
_cell.length_a   1.000
_cell.length_b   1.000
_cell.length_c   1.000
_cell.angle_alpha   90.00
_cell.angle_beta   90.00
_cell.angle_gamma   90.00
#
_symmetry.space_group_name_H-M   'P 1'
#
loop_
_entity.id
_entity.type
_entity.pdbx_description
1 polymer ?
#
loop_
_entity_poly.entity_id
_entity_poly.type
_entity_poly.pdbx_seq_one_letter_code
_entity_poly.pdbx_strand_id
1 'polypeptide(L)'
;MRFLENFYKEAEKIFEESNKMNLVLLENGNIDSPTQLKNSFLAPIIIYIRIENLKVLRKLIKSNDKCTVHEIKAQLAYAGNLLRIGENVFDLVLKENELSKVVKEIVSFLETYWRATHPNWGDIDKNMSNPSKSKISFSEPY
;
A
#
# COMPACT_ATOMS: atom_id res chain seq x y z
N MET A 1 -26.69 13.09 -0.78
CA MET A 1 -26.19 13.98 -1.85
C MET A 1 -24.81 14.56 -1.53
N ARG A 2 -24.60 15.34 -0.45
CA ARG A 2 -23.29 15.97 -0.13
C ARG A 2 -22.09 15.02 0.03
N PHE A 3 -22.29 13.81 0.56
CA PHE A 3 -21.23 12.81 0.74
C PHE A 3 -20.64 12.31 -0.58
N LEU A 4 -21.49 12.02 -1.57
CA LEU A 4 -21.04 11.56 -2.88
C LEU A 4 -20.29 12.66 -3.62
N GLU A 5 -20.77 13.91 -3.51
CA GLU A 5 -20.13 15.06 -4.15
C GLU A 5 -18.72 15.32 -3.59
N ASN A 6 -18.53 15.19 -2.28
CA ASN A 6 -17.20 15.30 -1.66
C ASN A 6 -16.27 14.16 -2.12
N PHE A 7 -16.78 12.93 -2.18
CA PHE A 7 -16.02 11.78 -2.66
C PHE A 7 -15.53 11.97 -4.11
N TYR A 8 -16.41 12.42 -5.02
CA TYR A 8 -16.01 12.65 -6.42
C TYR A 8 -14.96 13.75 -6.56
N LYS A 9 -15.07 14.84 -5.78
CA LYS A 9 -14.07 15.92 -5.77
C LYS A 9 -12.70 15.43 -5.27
N GLU A 10 -12.69 14.59 -4.22
CA GLU A 10 -11.46 13.98 -3.72
C GLU A 10 -10.84 13.03 -4.74
N ALA A 11 -11.67 12.20 -5.39
CA ALA A 11 -11.22 11.29 -6.45
C ALA A 11 -10.63 12.06 -7.65
N GLU A 12 -11.28 13.14 -8.08
CA GLU A 12 -10.80 13.99 -9.17
C GLU A 12 -9.43 14.59 -8.86
N LYS A 13 -9.23 15.09 -7.63
CA LYS A 13 -7.91 15.57 -7.18
C LYS A 13 -6.84 14.49 -7.22
N ILE A 14 -7.17 13.25 -6.84
CA ILE A 14 -6.23 12.11 -6.94
C ILE A 14 -5.83 11.88 -8.40
N PHE A 15 -6.80 11.90 -9.32
CA PHE A 15 -6.53 11.72 -10.75
C PHE A 15 -5.70 12.87 -11.34
N GLU A 16 -5.99 14.11 -10.99
CA GLU A 16 -5.22 15.27 -11.45
C GLU A 16 -3.75 15.19 -11.03
N GLU A 17 -3.45 14.78 -9.80
CA GLU A 17 -2.07 14.58 -9.36
C GLU A 17 -1.43 13.35 -10.00
N SER A 18 -2.19 12.27 -10.19
CA SER A 18 -1.70 11.04 -10.83
C SER A 18 -1.37 11.25 -12.31
N ASN A 19 -2.09 12.14 -13.02
CA ASN A 19 -1.82 12.49 -14.42
C ASN A 19 -0.46 13.19 -14.61
N LYS A 20 0.13 13.73 -13.54
CA LYS A 20 1.50 14.27 -13.54
C LYS A 20 2.56 13.18 -13.35
N MET A 21 2.15 11.91 -13.27
CA MET A 21 2.99 10.75 -12.99
C MET A 21 3.70 10.82 -11.63
N ASN A 22 3.13 11.53 -10.66
CA ASN A 22 3.66 11.60 -9.30
C ASN A 22 3.23 10.39 -8.46
N LEU A 23 4.03 10.03 -7.45
CA LEU A 23 3.53 9.19 -6.37
C LEU A 23 2.54 10.00 -5.52
N VAL A 24 1.33 9.47 -5.37
CA VAL A 24 0.27 10.07 -4.57
C VAL A 24 0.08 9.24 -3.30
N LEU A 25 0.31 9.84 -2.14
CA LEU A 25 0.03 9.24 -0.83
C LEU A 25 -1.37 9.66 -0.38
N LEU A 26 -2.20 8.67 -0.03
CA LEU A 26 -3.53 8.90 0.52
C LEU A 26 -3.46 8.82 2.06
N GLU A 27 -3.56 9.97 2.71
CA GLU A 27 -3.66 10.03 4.18
C GLU A 27 -5.12 9.94 4.64
N ASN A 28 -5.36 9.26 5.76
CA ASN A 28 -6.65 9.24 6.47
C ASN A 28 -7.86 8.71 5.69
N GLY A 29 -7.67 7.67 4.88
CA GLY A 29 -8.78 6.89 4.33
C GLY A 29 -9.44 6.07 5.43
N ASN A 30 -10.72 6.31 5.72
CA ASN A 30 -11.52 5.40 6.54
C ASN A 30 -11.79 4.14 5.70
N ILE A 31 -10.80 3.24 5.63
CA ILE A 31 -10.82 2.07 4.73
C ILE A 31 -11.47 0.91 5.48
N ASP A 32 -12.70 0.59 5.07
CA ASP A 32 -13.46 -0.51 5.69
C ASP A 32 -12.92 -1.89 5.31
N SER A 33 -12.42 -2.07 4.08
CA SER A 33 -11.91 -3.36 3.59
C SER A 33 -10.85 -3.18 2.48
N PRO A 34 -9.64 -3.76 2.64
CA PRO A 34 -8.62 -3.79 1.58
C PRO A 34 -9.13 -4.42 0.28
N THR A 35 -10.00 -5.44 0.37
CA THR A 35 -10.57 -6.13 -0.80
C THR A 35 -11.45 -5.20 -1.64
N GLN A 36 -12.23 -4.34 -0.99
CA GLN A 36 -13.04 -3.35 -1.70
C GLN A 36 -12.16 -2.30 -2.36
N LEU A 37 -11.13 -1.85 -1.65
CA LEU A 37 -10.18 -0.88 -2.16
C LEU A 37 -9.42 -1.41 -3.39
N LYS A 38 -9.00 -2.68 -3.36
CA LYS A 38 -8.35 -3.35 -4.50
C LYS A 38 -9.21 -3.36 -5.76
N ASN A 39 -10.52 -3.53 -5.62
CA ASN A 39 -11.46 -3.57 -6.73
C ASN A 39 -12.05 -2.19 -7.08
N SER A 40 -11.58 -1.12 -6.43
CA SER A 40 -12.03 0.23 -6.72
C SER A 40 -11.44 0.75 -8.03
N PHE A 41 -12.07 1.78 -8.60
CA PHE A 41 -11.57 2.44 -9.80
C PHE A 41 -10.23 3.18 -9.56
N LEU A 42 -9.83 3.40 -8.30
CA LEU A 42 -8.56 4.03 -7.96
C LEU A 42 -7.37 3.06 -8.12
N ALA A 43 -7.62 1.75 -8.07
CA ALA A 43 -6.59 0.70 -8.14
C ALA A 43 -5.29 1.06 -7.37
N PRO A 44 -5.37 1.39 -6.06
CA PRO A 44 -4.23 1.91 -5.33
C PRO A 44 -3.21 0.81 -5.02
N ILE A 45 -1.97 1.22 -4.76
CA ILE A 45 -0.97 0.35 -4.13
C ILE A 45 -1.36 0.16 -2.66
N ILE A 46 -1.64 -1.07 -2.25
CA ILE A 46 -2.05 -1.42 -0.89
C ILE A 46 -0.85 -2.03 -0.14
N ILE A 47 -0.28 -1.22 0.76
CA ILE A 47 0.81 -1.64 1.65
C ILE A 47 0.23 -2.00 3.03
N TYR A 48 0.43 -3.23 3.48
CA TYR A 48 -0.04 -3.71 4.77
C TYR A 48 1.10 -3.83 5.79
N ILE A 49 1.08 -2.97 6.81
CA ILE A 49 1.94 -3.12 8.00
C ILE A 49 1.32 -4.16 8.94
N ARG A 50 1.89 -5.37 8.94
CA ARG A 50 1.30 -6.52 9.60
C ARG A 50 1.92 -6.74 10.98
N ILE A 51 1.09 -6.63 12.02
CA ILE A 51 1.42 -7.10 13.36
C ILE A 51 0.84 -8.50 13.55
N GLU A 52 1.68 -9.54 13.45
CA GLU A 52 1.22 -10.92 13.55
C GLU A 52 0.69 -11.30 14.93
N ASN A 53 1.30 -10.75 15.97
CA ASN A 53 0.94 -11.08 17.35
C ASN A 53 -0.07 -10.09 17.93
N LEU A 54 -1.35 -10.46 17.94
CA LEU A 54 -2.42 -9.62 18.51
C LEU A 54 -2.24 -9.31 20.01
N LYS A 55 -1.47 -10.11 20.76
CA LYS A 55 -1.11 -9.78 22.16
C LYS A 55 -0.12 -8.62 22.22
N VAL A 56 0.82 -8.54 21.27
CA VAL A 56 1.74 -7.39 21.12
C VAL A 56 0.95 -6.15 20.72
N LEU A 57 0.08 -6.25 19.70
CA LEU A 57 -0.80 -5.15 19.30
C LEU A 57 -1.62 -4.62 20.48
N ARG A 58 -2.24 -5.51 21.28
CA ARG A 58 -2.99 -5.11 22.48
C ARG A 58 -2.13 -4.31 23.47
N LYS A 59 -0.86 -4.69 23.68
CA LYS A 59 0.05 -3.96 24.57
C LYS A 59 0.40 -2.58 24.00
N LEU A 60 0.67 -2.49 22.71
CA LEU A 60 0.98 -1.24 22.01
C LEU A 60 -0.20 -0.25 22.05
N ILE A 61 -1.44 -0.72 21.80
CA ILE A 61 -2.63 0.14 21.90
C ILE A 61 -2.78 0.69 23.32
N LYS A 62 -2.55 -0.15 24.34
CA LYS A 62 -2.64 0.27 25.75
C LYS A 62 -1.53 1.22 26.19
N SER A 63 -0.38 1.25 25.51
CA SER A 63 0.73 2.14 25.85
C SER A 63 0.64 3.54 25.22
N ASN A 64 -0.17 3.71 24.17
CA ASN A 64 -0.30 4.95 23.38
C ASN A 64 -1.60 5.73 23.69
N ASP A 65 -1.98 5.92 24.96
CA ASP A 65 -3.15 6.72 25.42
C ASP A 65 -4.54 6.02 25.54
N LYS A 66 -5.52 6.85 25.96
CA LYS A 66 -6.85 6.60 26.53
C LYS A 66 -7.86 5.93 25.57
N CYS A 67 -7.50 4.82 24.94
CA CYS A 67 -8.50 3.99 24.26
C CYS A 67 -9.45 3.36 25.29
N THR A 68 -10.74 3.52 25.07
CA THR A 68 -11.77 2.79 25.79
C THR A 68 -11.66 1.29 25.52
N VAL A 69 -12.23 0.46 26.41
CA VAL A 69 -12.27 -0.99 26.21
C VAL A 69 -12.96 -1.37 24.88
N HIS A 70 -13.93 -0.57 24.44
CA HIS A 70 -14.63 -0.80 23.18
C HIS A 70 -13.73 -0.54 21.96
N GLU A 71 -13.01 0.58 21.93
CA GLU A 71 -12.08 0.91 20.85
C GLU A 71 -10.95 -0.11 20.72
N ILE A 72 -10.39 -0.57 21.84
CA ILE A 72 -9.36 -1.63 21.84
C ILE A 72 -9.91 -2.92 21.21
N LYS A 73 -11.14 -3.30 21.55
CA LYS A 73 -11.78 -4.49 20.96
C LYS A 73 -12.02 -4.32 19.47
N ALA A 74 -12.50 -3.15 19.03
CA ALA A 74 -12.72 -2.87 17.62
C ALA A 74 -11.42 -2.96 16.80
N GLN A 75 -10.33 -2.34 17.27
CA GLN A 75 -9.03 -2.41 16.60
C GLN A 75 -8.47 -3.84 16.55
N LEU A 76 -8.58 -4.61 17.64
CA LEU A 76 -8.14 -6.01 17.66
C LEU A 76 -8.98 -6.90 16.74
N ALA A 77 -10.30 -6.65 16.65
CA ALA A 77 -11.18 -7.38 15.74
C ALA A 77 -10.81 -7.07 14.28
N TYR A 78 -10.57 -5.81 13.95
CA TYR A 78 -10.14 -5.40 12.62
C TYR A 78 -8.78 -6.02 12.25
N ALA A 79 -7.79 -5.94 13.13
CA ALA A 79 -6.49 -6.59 12.93
C ALA A 79 -6.61 -8.11 12.77
N GLY A 80 -7.48 -8.75 13.56
CA GLY A 80 -7.77 -10.18 13.42
C GLY A 80 -8.42 -10.55 12.08
N ASN A 81 -9.26 -9.67 11.54
CA ASN A 81 -9.84 -9.85 10.20
C ASN A 81 -8.77 -9.70 9.12
N LEU A 82 -7.91 -8.68 9.20
CA LEU A 82 -6.80 -8.48 8.24
C LEU A 82 -5.87 -9.70 8.17
N LEU A 83 -5.55 -10.33 9.31
CA LEU A 83 -4.72 -11.53 9.35
C LEU A 83 -5.33 -12.76 8.64
N ARG A 84 -6.65 -12.76 8.42
CA ARG A 84 -7.37 -13.83 7.70
C ARG A 84 -7.50 -13.55 6.20
N ILE A 85 -7.28 -12.32 5.78
CA ILE A 85 -7.29 -11.95 4.37
C ILE A 85 -6.03 -12.54 3.72
N GLY A 86 -6.19 -13.14 2.54
CA GLY A 86 -5.06 -13.66 1.77
C GLY A 86 -4.09 -12.55 1.37
N GLU A 87 -2.79 -12.85 1.37
CA GLU A 87 -1.76 -11.85 1.06
C GLU A 87 -1.88 -11.31 -0.38
N ASN A 88 -2.57 -12.04 -1.26
CA ASN A 88 -2.88 -11.64 -2.63
C ASN A 88 -3.76 -10.39 -2.75
N VAL A 89 -4.31 -9.86 -1.67
CA VAL A 89 -5.06 -8.59 -1.66
C VAL A 89 -4.11 -7.38 -1.53
N PHE A 90 -2.91 -7.59 -1.00
CA PHE A 90 -1.93 -6.54 -0.77
C PHE A 90 -0.85 -6.58 -1.85
N ASP A 91 -0.27 -5.43 -2.16
CA ASP A 91 0.87 -5.35 -3.08
C ASP A 91 2.20 -5.47 -2.33
N LEU A 92 2.21 -5.11 -1.04
CA LEU A 92 3.34 -5.29 -0.13
C LEU A 92 2.86 -5.60 1.28
N VAL A 93 3.42 -6.65 1.91
CA VAL A 93 3.11 -7.03 3.31
C VAL A 93 4.37 -6.93 4.16
N LEU A 94 4.39 -5.98 5.08
CA LEU A 94 5.53 -5.67 5.93
C LEU A 94 5.38 -6.41 7.26
N LYS A 95 6.30 -7.36 7.55
CA LYS A 95 6.28 -8.18 8.78
C LYS A 95 7.37 -7.77 9.79
N GLU A 96 8.25 -6.86 9.38
CA GLU A 96 9.37 -6.38 10.17
C GLU A 96 8.89 -5.53 11.37
N ASN A 97 9.61 -5.66 12.49
CA ASN A 97 9.35 -4.92 13.73
C ASN A 97 10.29 -3.72 13.93
N GLU A 98 11.29 -3.56 13.06
CA GLU A 98 12.24 -2.46 13.09
C GLU A 98 11.90 -1.43 12.01
N LEU A 99 11.73 -0.16 12.42
CA LEU A 99 11.36 0.93 11.52
C LEU A 99 12.31 1.04 10.31
N SER A 100 13.62 0.92 10.52
CA SER A 100 14.61 1.03 9.45
C SER A 100 14.46 -0.07 8.38
N LYS A 101 14.09 -1.29 8.79
CA LYS A 101 13.85 -2.40 7.85
C LYS A 101 12.56 -2.18 7.07
N VAL A 102 11.48 -1.80 7.76
CA VAL A 102 10.19 -1.46 7.17
C VAL A 102 10.35 -0.36 6.11
N VAL A 103 11.02 0.74 6.46
CA VAL A 103 11.25 1.86 5.53
C VAL A 103 12.06 1.41 4.31
N LYS A 104 13.12 0.63 4.51
CA LYS A 104 13.93 0.11 3.40
C LYS A 104 13.11 -0.72 2.42
N GLU A 105 12.20 -1.55 2.93
CA GLU A 105 11.35 -2.40 2.10
C GLU A 105 10.31 -1.57 1.31
N ILE A 106 9.66 -0.59 1.95
CA ILE A 106 8.77 0.36 1.27
C ILE A 106 9.50 1.12 0.16
N VAL A 107 10.68 1.66 0.45
CA VAL A 107 11.48 2.41 -0.53
C VAL A 107 11.86 1.51 -1.71
N SER A 108 12.39 0.31 -1.45
CA SER A 108 12.76 -0.63 -2.51
C SER A 108 11.59 -1.00 -3.42
N PHE A 109 10.41 -1.20 -2.84
CA PHE A 109 9.18 -1.48 -3.58
C PHE A 109 8.78 -0.28 -4.45
N LEU A 110 8.71 0.92 -3.86
CA LEU A 110 8.30 2.13 -4.58
C LEU A 110 9.30 2.58 -5.64
N GLU A 111 10.60 2.39 -5.43
CA GLU A 111 11.63 2.62 -6.45
C GLU A 111 11.44 1.70 -7.65
N THR A 112 11.15 0.42 -7.39
CA THR A 112 10.87 -0.55 -8.46
C THR A 112 9.64 -0.14 -9.27
N TYR A 113 8.56 0.25 -8.57
CA TYR A 113 7.34 0.79 -9.20
C TYR A 113 7.62 2.07 -10.00
N TRP A 114 8.42 2.99 -9.45
CA TRP A 114 8.78 4.25 -10.10
C TRP A 114 9.54 4.00 -11.40
N ARG A 115 10.53 3.11 -11.40
CA ARG A 115 11.31 2.77 -12.61
C ARG A 115 10.46 2.11 -13.68
N ALA A 116 9.46 1.31 -13.30
CA ALA A 116 8.54 0.68 -14.24
C ALA A 116 7.59 1.70 -14.91
N THR A 117 7.16 2.71 -14.17
CA THR A 117 6.24 3.76 -14.64
C THR A 117 6.96 4.93 -15.33
N HIS A 118 8.27 5.07 -15.12
CA HIS A 118 9.13 6.11 -15.71
C HIS A 118 10.25 5.49 -16.55
N PRO A 119 9.91 4.83 -17.68
CA PRO A 119 10.92 4.23 -18.54
C PRO A 119 11.90 5.29 -19.05
N ASN A 120 13.19 5.09 -18.81
CA ASN A 120 14.21 5.93 -19.45
C ASN A 120 14.36 5.50 -20.91
N TRP A 121 13.66 6.19 -21.81
CA TRP A 121 13.61 5.83 -23.23
C TRP A 121 15.00 5.77 -23.87
N GLY A 122 15.93 6.63 -23.42
CA GLY A 122 17.33 6.63 -23.89
C GLY A 122 18.15 5.39 -23.51
N ASP A 123 17.77 4.67 -22.46
CA ASP A 123 18.38 3.39 -22.08
C ASP A 123 17.66 2.20 -22.72
N ILE A 124 16.36 2.34 -23.01
CA ILE A 124 15.57 1.32 -23.72
C ILE A 124 16.04 1.20 -25.17
N ASP A 125 16.26 2.32 -25.87
CA ASP A 125 16.72 2.32 -27.26
C ASP A 125 18.11 1.66 -27.42
N LYS A 126 19.00 1.83 -26.41
CA LYS A 126 20.32 1.17 -26.36
C LYS A 126 20.25 -0.33 -26.05
N ASN A 127 19.25 -0.76 -25.28
CA ASN A 127 19.02 -2.17 -24.96
C ASN A 127 18.28 -2.90 -26.09
N MET A 128 17.41 -2.23 -26.85
CA MET A 128 16.79 -2.80 -28.06
C MET A 128 17.80 -3.05 -29.18
N SER A 129 18.91 -2.31 -29.19
CA SER A 129 20.03 -2.52 -30.10
C SER A 129 21.02 -3.62 -29.64
N ASN A 130 20.81 -4.23 -28.46
CA ASN A 130 21.57 -5.38 -27.94
C ASN A 130 20.62 -6.48 -27.42
N PRO A 131 20.28 -7.51 -28.24
CA PRO A 131 19.17 -8.43 -27.98
C PRO A 131 19.39 -9.45 -26.84
N SER A 132 20.48 -9.36 -26.07
CA SER A 132 20.87 -10.43 -25.14
C SER A 132 20.42 -10.30 -23.69
N LYS A 133 19.74 -9.21 -23.26
CA LYS A 133 19.28 -9.08 -21.85
C LYS A 133 17.99 -8.27 -21.68
N SER A 134 16.85 -8.81 -22.08
CA SER A 134 15.56 -8.34 -21.56
C SER A 134 14.99 -9.37 -20.56
N LYS A 135 15.34 -9.19 -19.28
CA LYS A 135 14.59 -9.80 -18.18
C LYS A 135 14.17 -8.69 -17.23
N ILE A 136 13.08 -8.01 -17.58
CA ILE A 136 12.21 -7.41 -16.57
C ILE A 136 10.92 -8.21 -16.67
N SER A 137 10.80 -9.21 -15.80
CA SER A 137 9.65 -10.08 -15.68
C SER A 137 9.03 -9.84 -14.31
N PHE A 138 7.78 -9.42 -14.29
CA PHE A 138 6.97 -9.26 -13.07
C PHE A 138 6.50 -10.61 -12.48
N SER A 139 7.13 -11.72 -12.91
CA SER A 139 6.68 -13.09 -12.62
C SER A 139 7.49 -13.79 -11.54
N GLU A 140 8.55 -13.18 -11.00
CA GLU A 140 9.36 -13.82 -9.96
C GLU A 140 8.72 -13.60 -8.59
N PRO A 141 8.42 -14.67 -7.83
CA PRO A 141 7.86 -14.56 -6.49
C PRO A 141 8.97 -14.12 -5.51
N TYR A 142 8.63 -13.18 -4.63
CA TYR A 142 9.42 -12.87 -3.44
C TYR A 142 9.30 -13.99 -2.40
#